data_AF-A0A532DW65-F1
#
_entry.id   AF-A0A532DW65-F1
#
_cell.length_a   1.000
_cell.length_b   1.000
_cell.length_c   1.000
_cell.angle_alpha   90.00
_cell.angle_beta   90.00
_cell.angle_gamma   90.00
#
_symmetry.space_group_name_H-M   'P 1'
#
loop_
_entity.id
_entity.type
_entity.pdbx_description
1 polymer ?
#
loop_
_entity_poly.entity_id
_entity_poly.type
_entity_poly.pdbx_seq_one_letter_code
_entity_poly.pdbx_strand_id
1 'polypeptide(L)'
;MNPASEQATGFWAPRPPALDAILARLESLSLKPEFALQRKMALARGLRPYLEGIAGRLVAPLAQETELANLFLLCDFYPEDGQLTLIEQLRDVITEHIPNEERQWLDPLKHSYFDMLELTSLPKPGEDLTVRSLGDRTTLVVPGHESINDLAVGRVLLTRLVGTPDGGESGKAVWAGCGIVLSQADANAMLERTVEWRREMELTTGSFALGEWREFTKRFGYMFLWAFAQLRTDALVDAVVHIRYRRPDDQPYLYAVALYDHHEYRFFVDGLSEMSELKPEKMAPQVGRQGQIDEIPPARTWVQRDGSGGTDSLVAKVTLTSSQLIVECDSPARLDQIKHRLASSFGFSLHFRGETLVPPARQLSIAELMSDEPPPLVVTPEEDHTLLNQFLEKAYLEWSDQPHLALGGHTPRHAAASAARRGKVGALIDEMAQHDPGRRRCGRPGFDYNRLRAHVGLDELPE
;
A
#
# COMPACT_ATOMS: atom_id res chain seq x y z
N MET A 1 -6.82 5.67 8.57
CA MET A 1 -7.80 5.79 7.46
C MET A 1 -8.52 4.46 7.42
N ASN A 2 -9.85 4.45 7.53
CA ASN A 2 -10.62 3.22 7.72
C ASN A 2 -10.73 2.45 6.40
N PRO A 3 -10.16 1.25 6.27
CA PRO A 3 -10.10 0.55 5.01
C PRO A 3 -11.31 -0.38 4.80
N ALA A 4 -12.38 -0.31 5.62
CA ALA A 4 -13.66 -1.02 5.45
C ALA A 4 -14.52 -0.48 4.28
N SER A 5 -13.94 -0.41 3.08
CA SER A 5 -14.42 0.42 1.98
C SER A 5 -14.90 -0.38 0.76
N GLU A 6 -15.15 -1.69 0.87
CA GLU A 6 -15.73 -2.46 -0.26
C GLU A 6 -17.17 -2.94 -0.04
N GLN A 7 -17.67 -2.99 1.19
CA GLN A 7 -19.09 -3.35 1.40
C GLN A 7 -20.05 -2.15 1.43
N ALA A 8 -19.56 -0.90 1.49
CA ALA A 8 -20.42 0.30 1.51
C ALA A 8 -19.73 1.62 1.09
N THR A 9 -19.10 1.71 -0.09
CA THR A 9 -18.53 3.01 -0.58
C THR A 9 -19.26 3.66 -1.72
N GLY A 10 -20.17 2.96 -2.39
CA GLY A 10 -21.01 3.55 -3.41
C GLY A 10 -22.46 3.28 -3.11
N PHE A 11 -23.33 4.26 -3.39
CA PHE A 11 -24.76 4.07 -3.33
C PHE A 11 -25.36 4.19 -4.74
N TRP A 12 -26.48 3.51 -4.93
CA TRP A 12 -27.34 3.66 -6.10
C TRP A 12 -28.64 4.28 -5.65
N ALA A 13 -29.14 5.26 -6.37
CA ALA A 13 -30.38 5.96 -6.08
C ALA A 13 -31.26 6.00 -7.33
N PRO A 14 -32.58 5.80 -7.19
CA PRO A 14 -33.49 5.82 -8.32
C PRO A 14 -33.55 7.23 -8.93
N ARG A 15 -33.72 7.27 -10.25
CA ARG A 15 -33.97 8.48 -11.01
C ARG A 15 -35.45 8.56 -11.38
N PRO A 16 -36.01 9.78 -11.56
CA PRO A 16 -37.29 9.93 -12.23
C PRO A 16 -37.28 9.25 -13.62
N PRO A 17 -38.34 8.53 -14.04
CA PRO A 17 -38.34 7.80 -15.30
C PRO A 17 -38.00 8.64 -16.53
N ALA A 18 -38.45 9.89 -16.57
CA ALA A 18 -38.15 10.81 -17.67
C ALA A 18 -36.67 11.24 -17.71
N LEU A 19 -36.03 11.39 -16.55
CA LEU A 19 -34.58 11.66 -16.47
C LEU A 19 -33.78 10.43 -16.92
N ASP A 20 -34.21 9.25 -16.49
CA ASP A 20 -33.60 7.98 -16.89
C ASP A 20 -33.67 7.77 -18.42
N ALA A 21 -34.82 8.06 -19.02
CA ALA A 21 -35.02 8.01 -20.47
C ALA A 21 -34.09 8.98 -21.23
N ILE A 22 -33.91 10.21 -20.76
CA ILE A 22 -32.96 11.17 -21.36
C ILE A 22 -31.52 10.65 -21.26
N LEU A 23 -31.10 10.14 -20.11
CA LEU A 23 -29.76 9.58 -19.94
C LEU A 23 -29.54 8.35 -20.83
N ALA A 24 -30.54 7.49 -20.98
CA ALA A 24 -30.49 6.35 -21.89
C ALA A 24 -30.36 6.79 -23.36
N ARG A 25 -31.05 7.86 -23.78
CA ARG A 25 -30.90 8.45 -25.12
C ARG A 25 -29.50 9.03 -25.34
N LEU A 26 -28.95 9.74 -24.35
CA LEU A 26 -27.57 10.25 -24.42
C LEU A 26 -26.54 9.12 -24.47
N GLU A 27 -26.74 8.05 -23.70
CA GLU A 27 -25.89 6.87 -23.76
C GLU A 27 -25.95 6.24 -25.16
N SER A 28 -27.15 5.99 -25.69
CA SER A 28 -27.32 5.46 -27.05
C SER A 28 -26.71 6.36 -28.12
N LEU A 29 -26.75 7.69 -27.94
CA LEU A 29 -26.12 8.64 -28.84
C LEU A 29 -24.59 8.51 -28.78
N SER A 30 -24.02 8.43 -27.58
CA SER A 30 -22.57 8.32 -27.36
C SER A 30 -21.95 7.03 -27.94
N LEU A 31 -22.77 6.00 -28.14
CA LEU A 31 -22.35 4.71 -28.72
C LEU A 31 -22.31 4.72 -30.25
N LYS A 32 -22.82 5.78 -30.91
CA LYS A 32 -22.75 5.86 -32.37
C LYS A 32 -21.29 6.07 -32.84
N PRO A 33 -20.90 5.53 -34.01
CA PRO A 33 -19.52 5.58 -34.49
C PRO A 33 -18.93 6.99 -34.56
N GLU A 34 -19.73 8.00 -34.91
CA GLU A 34 -19.32 9.40 -34.97
C GLU A 34 -18.87 9.98 -33.61
N PHE A 35 -19.36 9.44 -32.49
CA PHE A 35 -18.99 9.87 -31.14
C PHE A 35 -17.98 8.94 -30.44
N ALA A 36 -17.51 7.89 -31.13
CA ALA A 36 -16.62 6.90 -30.53
C ALA A 36 -15.31 7.51 -29.99
N LEU A 37 -14.73 8.49 -30.72
CA LEU A 37 -13.53 9.19 -30.27
C LEU A 37 -13.81 10.05 -29.03
N GLN A 38 -14.91 10.79 -29.01
CA GLN A 38 -15.30 11.62 -27.87
C GLN A 38 -15.54 10.76 -26.63
N ARG A 39 -16.30 9.66 -26.76
CA ARG A 39 -16.53 8.68 -25.68
C ARG A 39 -15.21 8.15 -25.14
N LYS A 40 -14.30 7.73 -26.01
CA LYS A 40 -12.98 7.24 -25.60
C LYS A 40 -12.18 8.31 -24.85
N MET A 41 -12.13 9.54 -25.36
CA MET A 41 -11.38 10.64 -24.74
C MET A 41 -11.97 11.04 -23.38
N ALA A 42 -13.30 11.11 -23.27
CA ALA A 42 -13.98 11.49 -22.04
C ALA A 42 -13.77 10.43 -20.94
N LEU A 43 -13.95 9.15 -21.26
CA LEU A 43 -13.72 8.07 -20.30
C LEU A 43 -12.24 7.95 -19.93
N ALA A 44 -11.33 8.14 -20.90
CA ALA A 44 -9.91 8.17 -20.63
C ALA A 44 -9.53 9.33 -19.69
N ARG A 45 -10.18 10.49 -19.85
CA ARG A 45 -10.02 11.64 -18.96
C ARG A 45 -10.60 11.36 -17.59
N GLY A 46 -11.84 10.89 -17.47
CA GLY A 46 -12.50 10.60 -16.19
C GLY A 46 -11.79 9.54 -15.36
N LEU A 47 -11.30 8.48 -16.01
CA LEU A 47 -10.65 7.34 -15.37
C LEU A 47 -9.13 7.32 -15.53
N ARG A 48 -8.51 8.47 -15.87
CA ARG A 48 -7.06 8.62 -16.10
C ARG A 48 -6.18 7.91 -15.05
N PRO A 49 -6.42 8.03 -13.72
CA PRO A 49 -5.58 7.37 -12.72
C PRO A 49 -5.47 5.86 -12.90
N TYR A 50 -6.52 5.22 -13.40
CA TYR A 50 -6.58 3.78 -13.63
C TYR A 50 -5.98 3.35 -14.97
N LEU A 51 -5.85 4.27 -15.93
CA LEU A 51 -5.34 3.97 -17.27
C LEU A 51 -3.85 4.32 -17.43
N GLU A 52 -3.43 5.44 -16.86
CA GLU A 52 -2.09 5.99 -17.02
C GLU A 52 -1.27 5.94 -15.72
N GLY A 53 -1.93 5.76 -14.57
CA GLY A 53 -1.32 5.83 -13.24
C GLY A 53 -0.96 4.47 -12.63
N ILE A 54 -0.30 4.55 -11.46
CA ILE A 54 0.02 3.37 -10.63
C ILE A 54 -1.26 2.71 -10.10
N ALA A 55 -2.33 3.50 -9.89
CA ALA A 55 -3.62 3.01 -9.39
C ALA A 55 -4.15 1.86 -10.25
N GLY A 56 -4.08 1.95 -11.58
CA GLY A 56 -4.53 0.88 -12.49
C GLY A 56 -3.80 -0.46 -12.36
N ARG A 57 -2.60 -0.45 -11.78
CA ARG A 57 -1.83 -1.68 -11.49
C ARG A 57 -2.21 -2.30 -10.15
N LEU A 58 -2.83 -1.52 -9.27
CA LEU A 58 -3.07 -1.87 -7.87
C LEU A 58 -4.57 -2.10 -7.57
N VAL A 59 -5.44 -1.30 -8.15
CA VAL A 59 -6.88 -1.30 -7.92
C VAL A 59 -7.66 -1.02 -9.22
N ALA A 60 -8.80 -1.69 -9.37
CA ALA A 60 -9.77 -1.38 -10.41
C ALA A 60 -10.72 -0.25 -9.97
N PRO A 61 -11.26 0.55 -10.91
CA PRO A 61 -12.30 1.53 -10.60
C PRO A 61 -13.56 0.84 -10.04
N LEU A 62 -14.21 1.47 -9.06
CA LEU A 62 -15.52 1.02 -8.60
C LEU A 62 -16.57 1.19 -9.71
N ALA A 63 -17.67 0.43 -9.62
CA ALA A 63 -18.80 0.59 -10.54
C ALA A 63 -19.34 2.03 -10.54
N GLN A 64 -19.42 2.66 -9.37
CA GLN A 64 -19.86 4.05 -9.21
C GLN A 64 -18.86 5.06 -9.78
N GLU A 65 -17.55 4.80 -9.72
CA GLU A 65 -16.56 5.66 -10.38
C GLU A 65 -16.72 5.63 -11.90
N THR A 66 -17.02 4.44 -12.44
CA THR A 66 -17.26 4.25 -13.87
C THR A 66 -18.57 4.91 -14.30
N GLU A 67 -19.63 4.78 -13.50
CA GLU A 67 -20.91 5.46 -13.77
C GLU A 67 -20.80 6.98 -13.66
N LEU A 68 -20.08 7.50 -12.65
CA LEU A 68 -19.78 8.94 -12.56
C LEU A 68 -18.92 9.40 -13.75
N ALA A 69 -17.92 8.62 -14.18
CA ALA A 69 -17.16 8.94 -15.40
C ALA A 69 -18.05 8.93 -16.66
N ASN A 70 -19.09 8.08 -16.69
CA ASN A 70 -20.07 8.09 -17.77
C ASN A 70 -20.94 9.35 -17.71
N LEU A 71 -21.44 9.75 -16.53
CA LEU A 71 -22.17 11.01 -16.35
C LEU A 71 -21.33 12.24 -16.76
N PHE A 72 -20.02 12.23 -16.51
CA PHE A 72 -19.10 13.25 -17.03
C PHE A 72 -19.13 13.32 -18.56
N LEU A 73 -18.99 12.18 -19.24
CA LEU A 73 -19.09 12.10 -20.70
C LEU A 73 -20.43 12.67 -21.19
N LEU A 74 -21.55 12.21 -20.62
CA LEU A 74 -22.88 12.56 -21.13
C LEU A 74 -23.22 14.04 -20.94
N CYS A 75 -22.70 14.69 -19.89
CA CYS A 75 -23.21 15.99 -19.47
C CYS A 75 -22.17 17.12 -19.42
N ASP A 76 -20.88 16.83 -19.33
CA ASP A 76 -19.82 17.82 -19.03
C ASP A 76 -18.66 17.80 -20.03
N PHE A 77 -18.45 16.69 -20.74
CA PHE A 77 -17.31 16.58 -21.64
C PHE A 77 -17.47 17.52 -22.84
N TYR A 78 -16.59 18.52 -22.91
CA TYR A 78 -16.45 19.43 -24.04
C TYR A 78 -15.43 18.89 -25.05
N PRO A 79 -15.85 18.56 -26.28
CA PRO A 79 -14.94 18.15 -27.34
C PRO A 79 -13.96 19.28 -27.72
N GLU A 80 -12.68 18.95 -27.90
CA GLU A 80 -11.64 19.90 -28.30
C GLU A 80 -11.63 20.17 -29.81
N ASP A 81 -12.38 19.38 -30.58
CA ASP A 81 -12.52 19.48 -32.03
C ASP A 81 -13.59 20.50 -32.46
N GLY A 82 -14.21 21.20 -31.51
CA GLY A 82 -15.25 22.21 -31.76
C GLY A 82 -16.65 21.64 -31.99
N GLN A 83 -16.86 20.33 -31.83
CA GLN A 83 -18.20 19.74 -31.88
C GLN A 83 -19.03 20.10 -30.64
N LEU A 84 -20.36 20.12 -30.82
CA LEU A 84 -21.29 20.27 -29.71
C LEU A 84 -21.19 19.09 -28.73
N THR A 85 -21.43 19.37 -27.45
CA THR A 85 -21.53 18.32 -26.41
C THR A 85 -22.68 17.36 -26.71
N LEU A 86 -22.66 16.14 -26.19
CA LEU A 86 -23.73 15.15 -26.42
C LEU A 86 -25.12 15.68 -26.05
N ILE A 87 -25.22 16.44 -24.96
CA ILE A 87 -26.49 17.05 -24.53
C ILE A 87 -26.96 18.16 -25.47
N GLU A 88 -26.03 18.94 -26.06
CA GLU A 88 -26.36 19.93 -27.08
C GLU A 88 -26.72 19.28 -28.41
N GLN A 89 -26.05 18.19 -28.79
CA GLN A 89 -26.42 17.39 -29.97
C GLN A 89 -27.85 16.86 -29.85
N LEU A 90 -28.21 16.28 -28.70
CA LEU A 90 -29.56 15.76 -28.45
C LEU A 90 -30.61 16.87 -28.46
N ARG A 91 -30.28 18.05 -27.93
CA ARG A 91 -31.21 19.18 -27.82
C ARG A 91 -31.40 19.95 -29.14
N ASP A 92 -30.31 20.18 -29.87
CA ASP A 92 -30.26 21.18 -30.95
C ASP A 92 -30.17 20.55 -32.36
N VAL A 93 -29.70 19.29 -32.47
CA VAL A 93 -29.42 18.65 -33.77
C VAL A 93 -30.33 17.46 -34.04
N ILE A 94 -30.65 16.66 -33.02
CA ILE A 94 -31.48 15.48 -33.19
C ILE A 94 -32.94 15.89 -33.45
N THR A 95 -33.45 15.47 -34.61
CA THR A 95 -34.83 15.74 -35.06
C THR A 95 -35.86 14.73 -34.53
N GLU A 96 -35.40 13.71 -33.81
CA GLU A 96 -36.28 12.72 -33.17
C GLU A 96 -37.19 13.41 -32.15
N HIS A 97 -38.46 13.01 -32.11
CA HIS A 97 -39.42 13.57 -31.18
C HIS A 97 -39.10 13.15 -29.74
N ILE A 98 -38.64 14.09 -28.93
CA ILE A 98 -38.46 13.91 -27.48
C ILE A 98 -39.77 14.32 -26.79
N PRO A 99 -40.42 13.42 -26.03
CA PRO A 99 -41.63 13.74 -25.26
C PRO A 99 -41.42 14.95 -24.34
N ASN A 100 -42.46 15.74 -24.10
CA ASN A 100 -42.34 16.96 -23.29
C ASN A 100 -41.86 16.67 -21.85
N GLU A 101 -42.30 15.54 -21.29
CA GLU A 101 -41.91 15.05 -19.95
C GLU A 101 -40.40 14.76 -19.85
N GLU A 102 -39.77 14.34 -20.94
CA GLU A 102 -38.32 14.13 -21.06
C GLU A 102 -37.60 15.45 -21.35
N ARG A 103 -38.14 16.25 -22.29
CA ARG A 103 -37.54 17.50 -22.75
C ARG A 103 -37.28 18.51 -21.63
N GLN A 104 -38.19 18.59 -20.65
CA GLN A 104 -38.06 19.46 -19.49
C GLN A 104 -36.82 19.17 -18.62
N TRP A 105 -36.21 17.98 -18.74
CA TRP A 105 -35.00 17.60 -18.00
C TRP A 105 -33.69 17.98 -18.71
N LEU A 106 -33.71 18.27 -20.01
CA LEU A 106 -32.49 18.60 -20.77
C LEU A 106 -31.76 19.81 -20.20
N ASP A 107 -32.49 20.86 -19.84
CA ASP A 107 -31.89 22.09 -19.32
C ASP A 107 -31.37 21.92 -17.87
N PRO A 108 -32.15 21.36 -16.92
CA PRO A 108 -31.62 21.02 -15.60
C PRO A 108 -30.41 20.08 -15.64
N LEU A 109 -30.44 19.07 -16.53
CA LEU A 109 -29.32 18.14 -16.68
C LEU A 109 -28.08 18.84 -17.25
N LYS A 110 -28.23 19.70 -18.25
CA LYS A 110 -27.14 20.52 -18.80
C LYS A 110 -26.48 21.38 -17.73
N HIS A 111 -27.25 21.93 -16.80
CA HIS A 111 -26.75 22.80 -15.74
C HIS A 111 -26.36 22.08 -14.44
N SER A 112 -26.49 20.76 -14.39
CA SER A 112 -26.01 19.92 -13.30
C SER A 112 -24.49 19.68 -13.37
N TYR A 113 -23.88 19.38 -12.23
CA TYR A 113 -22.44 19.20 -12.05
C TYR A 113 -22.16 18.23 -10.89
N PHE A 114 -20.92 17.74 -10.78
CA PHE A 114 -20.50 16.96 -9.61
C PHE A 114 -20.22 17.84 -8.41
N ASP A 115 -20.57 17.35 -7.24
CA ASP A 115 -20.26 18.02 -6.00
C ASP A 115 -20.00 17.04 -4.86
N MET A 116 -19.38 17.56 -3.80
CA MET A 116 -19.24 16.86 -2.52
C MET A 116 -20.23 17.45 -1.53
N LEU A 117 -21.17 16.61 -1.10
CA LEU A 117 -22.35 17.01 -0.38
C LEU A 117 -22.36 16.42 1.03
N GLU A 118 -22.40 17.28 2.04
CA GLU A 118 -22.56 16.87 3.44
C GLU A 118 -24.04 16.65 3.77
N LEU A 119 -24.35 15.56 4.46
CA LEU A 119 -25.67 15.33 5.04
C LEU A 119 -25.84 16.21 6.28
N THR A 120 -26.77 17.17 6.24
CA THR A 120 -27.02 18.09 7.36
C THR A 120 -28.10 17.59 8.33
N SER A 121 -28.87 16.58 7.94
CA SER A 121 -29.91 15.94 8.74
C SER A 121 -29.81 14.41 8.65
N LEU A 122 -30.15 13.71 9.73
CA LEU A 122 -30.23 12.24 9.72
C LEU A 122 -31.27 11.79 8.68
N PRO A 123 -30.91 10.82 7.81
CA PRO A 123 -31.88 10.22 6.91
C PRO A 123 -33.02 9.57 7.69
N LYS A 124 -34.25 9.83 7.26
CA LYS A 124 -35.42 9.10 7.74
C LYS A 124 -36.08 8.40 6.55
N PRO A 125 -36.53 7.14 6.71
CA PRO A 125 -37.15 6.41 5.60
C PRO A 125 -38.36 7.16 5.03
N GLY A 126 -38.31 7.44 3.72
CA GLY A 126 -39.39 8.10 2.98
C GLY A 126 -39.50 9.61 3.17
N GLU A 127 -38.58 10.25 3.90
CA GLU A 127 -38.50 11.71 4.01
C GLU A 127 -37.44 12.27 3.06
N ASP A 128 -37.62 13.53 2.64
CA ASP A 128 -36.62 14.26 1.90
C ASP A 128 -35.38 14.52 2.76
N LEU A 129 -34.21 14.48 2.13
CA LEU A 129 -32.91 14.74 2.73
C LEU A 129 -32.45 16.14 2.39
N THR A 130 -31.87 16.82 3.38
CA THR A 130 -31.17 18.08 3.16
C THR A 130 -29.68 17.81 3.04
N VAL A 131 -29.09 18.25 1.94
CA VAL A 131 -27.66 18.12 1.64
C VAL A 131 -27.06 19.48 1.38
N ARG A 132 -25.79 19.67 1.75
CA ARG A 132 -25.07 20.94 1.60
C ARG A 132 -23.77 20.74 0.85
N SER A 133 -23.54 21.54 -0.19
CA SER A 133 -22.26 21.61 -0.90
C SER A 133 -21.13 21.99 0.04
N LEU A 134 -20.03 21.24 -0.01
CA LEU A 134 -18.80 21.62 0.69
C LEU A 134 -18.06 22.76 -0.03
N GLY A 135 -18.28 22.94 -1.32
CA GLY A 135 -17.58 23.94 -2.12
C GLY A 135 -18.18 25.34 -2.00
N ASP A 136 -19.49 25.47 -2.20
CA ASP A 136 -20.17 26.78 -2.21
C ASP A 136 -21.21 26.96 -1.09
N ARG A 137 -21.41 25.94 -0.23
CA ARG A 137 -22.38 25.93 0.87
C ARG A 137 -23.85 26.01 0.44
N THR A 138 -24.15 25.86 -0.84
CA THR A 138 -25.52 25.74 -1.34
C THR A 138 -26.20 24.53 -0.71
N THR A 139 -27.44 24.72 -0.27
CA THR A 139 -28.25 23.66 0.35
C THR A 139 -29.33 23.23 -0.63
N LEU A 140 -29.48 21.91 -0.79
CA LEU A 140 -30.46 21.29 -1.68
C LEU A 140 -31.28 20.25 -0.91
N VAL A 141 -32.54 20.10 -1.33
CA VAL A 141 -33.46 19.08 -0.84
C VAL A 141 -33.60 18.00 -1.90
N VAL A 142 -33.35 16.75 -1.52
CA VAL A 142 -33.33 15.59 -2.42
C VAL A 142 -34.17 14.44 -1.84
N PRO A 143 -34.81 13.59 -2.67
CA PRO A 143 -35.59 12.47 -2.18
C PRO A 143 -34.74 11.51 -1.34
N GLY A 144 -35.23 11.09 -0.17
CA GLY A 144 -34.60 10.00 0.59
C GLY A 144 -34.68 8.66 -0.12
N HIS A 145 -33.73 7.76 0.16
CA HIS A 145 -33.70 6.42 -0.42
C HIS A 145 -33.03 5.42 0.53
N GLU A 146 -33.47 4.16 0.52
CA GLU A 146 -32.99 3.10 1.43
C GLU A 146 -31.47 2.93 1.40
N SER A 147 -30.84 3.02 0.23
CA SER A 147 -29.38 2.93 0.07
C SER A 147 -28.59 4.08 0.72
N ILE A 148 -29.28 5.15 1.13
CA ILE A 148 -28.72 6.36 1.75
C ILE A 148 -29.19 6.47 3.22
N ASN A 149 -30.16 5.65 3.64
CA ASN A 149 -30.81 5.77 4.94
C ASN A 149 -29.90 5.37 6.12
N ASP A 150 -28.95 4.46 5.89
CA ASP A 150 -28.01 3.99 6.93
C ASP A 150 -26.79 4.93 7.12
N LEU A 151 -26.77 6.08 6.43
CA LEU A 151 -25.67 7.03 6.53
C LEU A 151 -25.75 7.86 7.82
N ALA A 152 -24.68 7.82 8.61
CA ALA A 152 -24.51 8.67 9.78
C ALA A 152 -24.31 10.16 9.39
N VAL A 153 -24.71 11.06 10.30
CA VAL A 153 -24.41 12.51 10.17
C VAL A 153 -22.90 12.73 10.07
N GLY A 154 -22.47 13.64 9.19
CA GLY A 154 -21.05 13.92 8.94
C GLY A 154 -20.40 13.02 7.89
N ARG A 155 -21.18 12.18 7.20
CA ARG A 155 -20.75 11.56 5.93
C ARG A 155 -20.92 12.55 4.79
N VAL A 156 -20.03 12.42 3.81
CA VAL A 156 -20.01 13.26 2.61
C VAL A 156 -20.27 12.39 1.40
N LEU A 157 -21.04 12.89 0.44
CA LEU A 157 -21.40 12.20 -0.79
C LEU A 157 -20.77 12.90 -1.98
N LEU A 158 -19.94 12.19 -2.73
CA LEU A 158 -19.53 12.62 -4.07
C LEU A 158 -20.55 12.10 -5.08
N THR A 159 -21.34 12.99 -5.67
CA THR A 159 -22.38 12.62 -6.64
C THR A 159 -22.73 13.80 -7.56
N ARG A 160 -23.68 13.60 -8.46
CA ARG A 160 -24.34 14.64 -9.25
C ARG A 160 -25.80 14.76 -8.81
N LEU A 161 -26.22 15.99 -8.56
CA LEU A 161 -27.62 16.34 -8.39
C LEU A 161 -28.14 17.10 -9.59
N VAL A 162 -29.39 16.80 -9.98
CA VAL A 162 -30.08 17.46 -11.08
C VAL A 162 -31.25 18.25 -10.52
N GLY A 163 -31.31 19.55 -10.80
CA GLY A 163 -32.43 20.39 -10.35
C GLY A 163 -33.76 19.89 -10.90
N THR A 164 -34.86 20.11 -10.17
CA THR A 164 -36.20 19.76 -10.67
C THR A 164 -36.64 20.71 -11.79
N PRO A 165 -37.40 20.23 -12.81
CA PRO A 165 -37.90 21.06 -13.90
C PRO A 165 -38.81 22.22 -13.46
N ASP A 166 -39.44 22.11 -12.30
CA ASP A 166 -40.48 23.03 -11.78
C ASP A 166 -39.98 24.43 -11.36
N GLY A 167 -38.76 24.81 -11.76
CA GLY A 167 -38.16 26.12 -11.47
C GLY A 167 -37.20 26.07 -10.29
N GLY A 168 -35.94 26.42 -10.55
CA GLY A 168 -34.80 26.32 -9.62
C GLY A 168 -34.87 27.16 -8.34
N GLU A 169 -35.96 27.87 -8.08
CA GLU A 169 -36.16 28.65 -6.84
C GLU A 169 -36.49 27.77 -5.63
N SER A 170 -36.93 26.53 -5.83
CA SER A 170 -37.37 25.65 -4.74
C SER A 170 -36.25 24.96 -3.95
N GLY A 171 -34.99 25.04 -4.42
CA GLY A 171 -33.87 24.31 -3.83
C GLY A 171 -33.99 22.78 -3.94
N LYS A 172 -34.93 22.27 -4.75
CA LYS A 172 -35.16 20.83 -4.94
C LYS A 172 -34.30 20.27 -6.06
N ALA A 173 -33.78 19.07 -5.82
CA ALA A 173 -33.00 18.32 -6.80
C ALA A 173 -33.29 16.82 -6.68
N VAL A 174 -32.84 16.05 -7.66
CA VAL A 174 -32.91 14.58 -7.67
C VAL A 174 -31.53 13.99 -7.89
N TRP A 175 -31.33 12.74 -7.45
CA TRP A 175 -30.09 12.00 -7.69
C TRP A 175 -29.91 11.70 -9.18
N ALA A 176 -28.68 11.77 -9.66
CA ALA A 176 -28.34 11.36 -11.04
C ALA A 176 -28.07 9.86 -11.21
N GLY A 177 -28.32 9.04 -10.18
CA GLY A 177 -28.29 7.57 -10.27
C GLY A 177 -27.34 6.89 -9.29
N CYS A 178 -26.17 7.49 -9.03
CA CYS A 178 -25.19 6.91 -8.10
C CYS A 178 -24.34 7.97 -7.41
N GLY A 179 -23.59 7.55 -6.40
CA GLY A 179 -22.55 8.36 -5.78
C GLY A 179 -21.61 7.54 -4.91
N ILE A 180 -20.60 8.21 -4.39
CA ILE A 180 -19.57 7.65 -3.51
C ILE A 180 -19.74 8.25 -2.12
N VAL A 181 -19.69 7.41 -1.10
CA VAL A 181 -19.77 7.78 0.31
C VAL A 181 -18.35 7.93 0.87
N LEU A 182 -18.07 9.08 1.47
CA LEU A 182 -16.78 9.46 2.01
C LEU A 182 -16.87 9.72 3.52
N SER A 183 -15.78 9.46 4.23
CA SER A 183 -15.60 10.05 5.55
C SER A 183 -15.35 11.57 5.43
N GLN A 184 -15.61 12.33 6.49
CA GLN A 184 -15.30 13.76 6.50
C GLN A 184 -13.82 14.04 6.25
N ALA A 185 -12.93 13.19 6.76
CA ALA A 185 -11.49 13.32 6.56
C ALA A 185 -11.10 13.13 5.08
N ASP A 186 -11.63 12.08 4.44
CA ASP A 186 -11.36 11.81 3.03
C ASP A 186 -11.92 12.91 2.13
N ALA A 187 -13.14 13.38 2.41
CA ALA A 187 -13.75 14.48 1.67
C ALA A 187 -12.93 15.78 1.79
N ASN A 188 -12.43 16.11 2.97
CA ASN A 188 -11.57 17.28 3.16
C ASN A 188 -10.25 17.13 2.39
N ALA A 189 -9.61 15.96 2.45
CA ALA A 189 -8.38 15.68 1.71
C ALA A 189 -8.60 15.77 0.18
N MET A 190 -9.73 15.28 -0.32
CA MET A 190 -10.12 15.43 -1.74
C MET A 190 -10.35 16.89 -2.11
N LEU A 191 -11.02 17.66 -1.24
CA LEU A 191 -11.29 19.08 -1.49
C LEU A 191 -9.99 19.86 -1.59
N GLU A 192 -9.10 19.70 -0.60
CA GLU A 192 -7.80 20.37 -0.55
C GLU A 192 -6.99 20.08 -1.81
N ARG A 193 -6.87 18.81 -2.20
CA ARG A 193 -6.13 18.39 -3.39
C ARG A 193 -6.73 18.94 -4.68
N THR A 194 -8.06 18.98 -4.78
CA THR A 194 -8.74 19.53 -5.96
C THR A 194 -8.57 21.05 -6.05
N VAL A 195 -8.57 21.75 -4.91
CA VAL A 195 -8.28 23.19 -4.84
C VAL A 195 -6.83 23.49 -5.21
N GLU A 196 -5.88 22.66 -4.80
CA GLU A 196 -4.47 22.78 -5.21
C GLU A 196 -4.33 22.64 -6.72
N TRP A 197 -4.87 21.59 -7.33
CA TRP A 197 -4.84 21.43 -8.78
C TRP A 197 -5.53 22.57 -9.52
N ARG A 198 -6.64 23.09 -8.99
CA ARG A 198 -7.30 24.28 -9.54
C ARG A 198 -6.33 25.48 -9.57
N ARG A 199 -5.62 25.73 -8.47
CA ARG A 199 -4.62 26.83 -8.40
C ARG A 199 -3.48 26.62 -9.39
N GLU A 200 -2.98 25.40 -9.54
CA GLU A 200 -1.94 25.07 -10.53
C GLU A 200 -2.43 25.34 -11.96
N MET A 201 -3.67 24.99 -12.27
CA MET A 201 -4.28 25.27 -13.58
C MET A 201 -4.45 26.78 -13.82
N GLU A 202 -4.91 27.54 -12.83
CA GLU A 202 -5.03 29.00 -12.90
C GLU A 202 -3.66 29.65 -13.18
N LEU A 203 -2.60 29.19 -12.50
CA LEU A 203 -1.22 29.66 -12.74
C LEU A 203 -0.72 29.33 -14.15
N THR A 204 -1.03 28.13 -14.66
CA THR A 204 -0.51 27.66 -15.95
C THR A 204 -1.26 28.26 -17.14
N THR A 205 -2.57 28.47 -17.00
CA THR A 205 -3.44 28.95 -18.10
C THR A 205 -3.63 30.47 -18.09
N GLY A 206 -3.29 31.16 -17.00
CA GLY A 206 -3.49 32.61 -16.85
C GLY A 206 -4.96 33.03 -16.82
N SER A 207 -5.89 32.07 -16.73
CA SER A 207 -7.33 32.31 -16.73
C SER A 207 -7.88 32.27 -15.30
N PHE A 208 -8.27 33.42 -14.78
CA PHE A 208 -8.99 33.55 -13.51
C PHE A 208 -10.48 33.12 -13.61
N ALA A 209 -10.93 32.68 -14.79
CA ALA A 209 -12.33 32.36 -15.09
C ALA A 209 -12.85 31.05 -14.45
N LEU A 210 -12.20 30.57 -13.39
CA LEU A 210 -12.67 29.44 -12.59
C LEU A 210 -13.19 29.88 -11.23
N GLY A 211 -13.37 31.19 -11.01
CA GLY A 211 -13.74 31.83 -9.74
C GLY A 211 -14.86 31.11 -8.99
N GLU A 212 -15.96 30.78 -9.67
CA GLU A 212 -17.12 30.13 -9.06
C GLU A 212 -17.01 28.60 -9.03
N TRP A 213 -17.36 28.01 -7.88
CA TRP A 213 -17.30 26.57 -7.64
C TRP A 213 -18.05 25.77 -8.71
N ARG A 214 -19.26 26.19 -9.04
CA ARG A 214 -20.13 25.54 -10.03
C ARG A 214 -19.54 25.50 -11.43
N GLU A 215 -18.91 26.58 -11.89
CA GLU A 215 -18.28 26.62 -13.22
C GLU A 215 -17.06 25.70 -13.26
N PHE A 216 -16.27 25.72 -12.19
CA PHE A 216 -15.13 24.84 -12.03
C PHE A 216 -15.56 23.37 -12.06
N THR A 217 -16.49 22.95 -11.20
CA THR A 217 -16.92 21.55 -11.10
C THR A 217 -17.69 21.09 -12.33
N LYS A 218 -18.38 21.99 -13.04
CA LYS A 218 -19.00 21.66 -14.33
C LYS A 218 -17.99 21.27 -15.39
N ARG A 219 -16.85 21.97 -15.45
CA ARG A 219 -15.81 21.72 -16.46
C ARG A 219 -14.78 20.66 -16.03
N PHE A 220 -14.50 20.61 -14.74
CA PHE A 220 -13.38 19.88 -14.14
C PHE A 220 -13.79 18.90 -13.04
N GLY A 221 -15.09 18.61 -12.88
CA GLY A 221 -15.60 17.70 -11.84
C GLY A 221 -15.01 16.28 -11.90
N TYR A 222 -14.49 15.86 -13.07
CA TYR A 222 -13.74 14.61 -13.20
C TYR A 222 -12.49 14.55 -12.30
N MET A 223 -11.97 15.69 -11.84
CA MET A 223 -10.84 15.75 -10.92
C MET A 223 -11.19 15.18 -9.53
N PHE A 224 -12.46 15.17 -9.12
CA PHE A 224 -12.86 14.45 -7.90
C PHE A 224 -12.65 12.95 -8.04
N LEU A 225 -12.92 12.37 -9.21
CA LEU A 225 -12.64 10.95 -9.48
C LEU A 225 -11.14 10.68 -9.40
N TRP A 226 -10.31 11.62 -9.85
CA TRP A 226 -8.86 11.52 -9.73
C TRP A 226 -8.38 11.57 -8.28
N ALA A 227 -8.89 12.52 -7.50
CA ALA A 227 -8.54 12.64 -6.09
C ALA A 227 -8.96 11.39 -5.31
N PHE A 228 -10.15 10.84 -5.59
CA PHE A 228 -10.64 9.63 -4.95
C PHE A 228 -9.79 8.40 -5.29
N ALA A 229 -9.46 8.18 -6.58
CA ALA A 229 -8.59 7.08 -7.00
C ALA A 229 -7.21 7.15 -6.34
N GLN A 230 -6.67 8.36 -6.19
CA GLN A 230 -5.40 8.57 -5.48
C GLN A 230 -5.53 8.24 -4.00
N LEU A 231 -6.59 8.68 -3.31
CA LEU A 231 -6.82 8.32 -1.91
C LEU A 231 -6.90 6.81 -1.69
N ARG A 232 -7.60 6.08 -2.58
CA ARG A 232 -7.65 4.61 -2.53
C ARG A 232 -6.27 3.98 -2.67
N THR A 233 -5.44 4.53 -3.56
CA THR A 233 -4.07 4.06 -3.79
C THR A 233 -3.17 4.36 -2.60
N ASP A 234 -3.26 5.58 -2.06
CA ASP A 234 -2.50 6.03 -0.89
C ASP A 234 -2.83 5.14 0.33
N ALA A 235 -4.12 4.84 0.54
CA ALA A 235 -4.59 3.95 1.61
C ALA A 235 -4.04 2.52 1.48
N LEU A 236 -3.98 1.99 0.26
CA LEU A 236 -3.43 0.66 0.01
C LEU A 236 -1.91 0.62 0.28
N VAL A 237 -1.18 1.63 -0.20
CA VAL A 237 0.27 1.75 0.05
C VAL A 237 0.54 1.86 1.54
N ASP A 238 -0.24 2.68 2.24
CA ASP A 238 -0.15 2.84 3.70
C ASP A 238 -0.42 1.51 4.44
N ALA A 239 -1.47 0.79 4.05
CA ALA A 239 -1.81 -0.52 4.63
C ALA A 239 -0.65 -1.53 4.44
N VAL A 240 -0.03 -1.57 3.26
CA VAL A 240 1.11 -2.46 2.98
C VAL A 240 2.33 -2.08 3.81
N VAL A 241 2.65 -0.79 3.93
CA VAL A 241 3.79 -0.31 4.74
C VAL A 241 3.62 -0.67 6.22
N HIS A 242 2.39 -0.74 6.71
CA HIS A 242 2.09 -1.01 8.11
C HIS A 242 1.80 -2.49 8.44
N ILE A 243 1.94 -3.42 7.48
CA ILE A 243 1.79 -4.86 7.74
C ILE A 243 2.75 -5.28 8.86
N ARG A 244 2.20 -5.88 9.92
CA ARG A 244 2.97 -6.41 11.04
C ARG A 244 3.10 -7.92 10.90
N TYR A 245 4.31 -8.37 10.60
CA TYR A 245 4.62 -9.80 10.55
C TYR A 245 4.77 -10.34 11.98
N ARG A 246 4.05 -11.43 12.28
CA ARG A 246 4.08 -12.09 13.59
C ARG A 246 4.46 -13.56 13.44
N ARG A 247 4.98 -14.12 14.52
CA ARG A 247 5.16 -15.56 14.69
C ARG A 247 3.86 -16.20 15.21
N PRO A 248 3.73 -17.54 15.19
CA PRO A 248 2.57 -18.24 15.75
C PRO A 248 2.33 -17.99 17.25
N ASP A 249 3.34 -17.50 17.98
CA ASP A 249 3.29 -17.12 19.39
C ASP A 249 2.96 -15.63 19.61
N ASP A 250 2.48 -14.94 18.57
CA ASP A 250 2.10 -13.52 18.54
C ASP A 250 3.27 -12.53 18.72
N GLN A 251 4.52 -13.01 18.79
CA GLN A 251 5.70 -12.14 18.82
C GLN A 251 6.00 -11.54 17.43
N PRO A 252 6.63 -10.35 17.36
CA PRO A 252 7.12 -9.80 16.10
C PRO A 252 8.04 -10.79 15.37
N TYR A 253 7.86 -10.90 14.06
CA TYR A 253 8.68 -11.75 13.21
C TYR A 253 9.90 -10.99 12.70
N LEU A 254 11.10 -11.47 13.07
CA LEU A 254 12.37 -10.84 12.71
C LEU A 254 12.81 -11.24 11.29
N TYR A 255 12.18 -10.68 10.25
CA TYR A 255 12.45 -11.04 8.85
C TYR A 255 13.61 -10.28 8.22
N ALA A 256 13.94 -9.08 8.72
CA ALA A 256 15.02 -8.28 8.18
C ALA A 256 16.34 -8.79 8.78
N VAL A 257 17.18 -9.42 7.96
CA VAL A 257 18.40 -10.09 8.42
C VAL A 257 19.63 -9.54 7.70
N ALA A 258 20.71 -9.25 8.43
CA ALA A 258 22.02 -8.93 7.87
C ALA A 258 23.11 -9.85 8.45
N LEU A 259 24.07 -10.21 7.61
CA LEU A 259 25.21 -11.06 7.94
C LEU A 259 26.52 -10.31 7.70
N TYR A 260 27.42 -10.39 8.67
CA TYR A 260 28.77 -9.85 8.60
C TYR A 260 29.80 -10.89 9.03
N ASP A 261 31.01 -10.78 8.47
CA ASP A 261 32.20 -11.40 9.04
C ASP A 261 32.99 -10.39 9.89
N HIS A 262 33.67 -10.89 10.91
CA HIS A 262 34.58 -10.11 11.74
C HIS A 262 35.82 -10.93 12.14
N HIS A 263 36.77 -10.29 12.81
CA HIS A 263 38.01 -10.93 13.24
C HIS A 263 38.48 -10.51 14.65
N GLU A 264 37.72 -9.65 15.32
CA GLU A 264 38.10 -9.05 16.61
C GLU A 264 37.05 -9.33 17.68
N TYR A 265 36.77 -10.61 17.94
CA TYR A 265 35.66 -11.03 18.82
C TYR A 265 35.52 -10.20 20.12
N ARG A 266 36.63 -9.96 20.84
CA ARG A 266 36.60 -9.20 22.11
C ARG A 266 36.18 -7.74 21.91
N PHE A 267 36.69 -7.09 20.87
CA PHE A 267 36.32 -5.72 20.52
C PHE A 267 34.81 -5.61 20.23
N PHE A 268 34.24 -6.59 19.52
CA PHE A 268 32.80 -6.66 19.28
C PHE A 268 31.99 -6.90 20.56
N VAL A 269 32.44 -7.80 21.43
CA VAL A 269 31.78 -8.04 22.71
C VAL A 269 31.69 -6.76 23.53
N ASP A 270 32.80 -6.03 23.65
CA ASP A 270 32.86 -4.81 24.46
C ASP A 270 31.97 -3.72 23.83
N GLY A 271 32.14 -3.46 22.53
CA GLY A 271 31.33 -2.43 21.85
C GLY A 271 29.83 -2.73 21.81
N LEU A 272 29.42 -4.00 21.63
CA LEU A 272 27.99 -4.37 21.68
C LEU A 272 27.41 -4.28 23.09
N SER A 273 28.23 -4.47 24.12
CA SER A 273 27.80 -4.34 25.52
C SER A 273 27.67 -2.89 25.98
N GLU A 274 28.33 -1.95 25.30
CA GLU A 274 28.20 -0.50 25.53
C GLU A 274 26.93 0.10 24.88
N MET A 275 26.30 -0.61 23.93
CA MET A 275 25.08 -0.17 23.25
C MET A 275 23.87 -0.28 24.19
N SER A 276 23.41 0.86 24.71
CA SER A 276 22.34 0.96 25.72
C SER A 276 21.01 0.28 25.34
N GLU A 277 20.71 0.22 24.04
CA GLU A 277 19.51 -0.36 23.46
C GLU A 277 19.58 -1.89 23.29
N LEU A 278 20.77 -2.48 23.36
CA LEU A 278 21.01 -3.91 23.21
C LEU A 278 21.30 -4.54 24.57
N LYS A 279 20.38 -5.36 25.06
CA LYS A 279 20.54 -6.06 26.33
C LYS A 279 21.09 -7.47 26.10
N PRO A 280 22.10 -7.92 26.85
CA PRO A 280 22.61 -9.29 26.73
C PRO A 280 21.51 -10.29 27.09
N GLU A 281 21.29 -11.27 26.23
CA GLU A 281 20.36 -12.37 26.45
C GLU A 281 21.05 -13.42 27.34
N LYS A 282 20.47 -13.74 28.50
CA LYS A 282 21.02 -14.76 29.41
C LYS A 282 20.99 -16.12 28.71
N MET A 283 22.16 -16.69 28.43
CA MET A 283 22.27 -18.07 27.93
C MET A 283 21.88 -19.07 29.03
N ALA A 284 21.13 -20.11 28.65
CA ALA A 284 21.08 -21.35 29.43
C ALA A 284 22.47 -22.04 29.36
N PRO A 285 22.96 -22.63 30.45
CA PRO A 285 24.26 -23.30 30.46
C PRO A 285 24.28 -24.48 29.48
N GLN A 286 25.20 -24.46 28.51
CA GLN A 286 25.44 -25.60 27.64
C GLN A 286 26.09 -26.72 28.45
N VAL A 287 25.43 -27.89 28.50
CA VAL A 287 25.97 -29.12 29.09
C VAL A 287 27.16 -29.56 28.25
N GLY A 288 28.32 -29.64 28.88
CA GLY A 288 29.62 -29.72 28.20
C GLY A 288 29.87 -30.98 27.39
N ARG A 289 30.62 -30.80 26.30
CA ARG A 289 31.57 -31.82 25.82
C ARG A 289 32.97 -31.24 25.96
N GLN A 290 33.68 -31.68 27.00
CA GLN A 290 35.12 -31.48 27.13
C GLN A 290 35.82 -32.30 26.05
N GLY A 291 36.46 -31.61 25.12
CA GLY A 291 37.30 -32.16 24.07
C GLY A 291 38.12 -31.03 23.47
N GLN A 292 39.41 -31.04 23.79
CA GLN A 292 40.41 -29.99 23.59
C GLN A 292 40.69 -29.68 22.10
N ILE A 293 40.34 -28.48 21.63
CA ILE A 293 40.88 -27.80 20.42
C ILE A 293 40.87 -26.29 20.74
N ASP A 294 41.89 -25.53 20.32
CA ASP A 294 42.07 -24.08 20.52
C ASP A 294 40.75 -23.30 20.68
N GLU A 295 40.55 -22.69 21.85
CA GLU A 295 39.25 -22.20 22.35
C GLU A 295 38.56 -21.24 21.38
N ILE A 296 37.62 -21.75 20.58
CA ILE A 296 36.67 -20.93 19.81
C ILE A 296 35.85 -20.11 20.82
N PRO A 297 35.85 -18.76 20.73
CA PRO A 297 35.05 -17.92 21.59
C PRO A 297 33.56 -18.31 21.56
N PRO A 298 32.85 -18.34 22.71
CA PRO A 298 31.45 -18.75 22.75
C PRO A 298 30.57 -17.73 22.02
N ALA A 299 29.52 -18.20 21.35
CA ALA A 299 28.56 -17.27 20.78
C ALA A 299 27.85 -16.45 21.88
N ARG A 300 27.60 -15.16 21.62
CA ARG A 300 26.86 -14.26 22.50
C ARG A 300 25.68 -13.65 21.75
N THR A 301 24.64 -13.30 22.50
CA THR A 301 23.43 -12.73 21.92
C THR A 301 22.98 -11.52 22.71
N TRP A 302 22.60 -10.46 21.99
CA TRP A 302 21.96 -9.27 22.54
C TRP A 302 20.61 -9.10 21.88
N VAL A 303 19.66 -8.51 22.62
CA VAL A 303 18.30 -8.30 22.16
C VAL A 303 17.86 -6.87 22.43
N GLN A 304 17.12 -6.32 21.48
CA GLN A 304 16.34 -5.11 21.65
C GLN A 304 14.88 -5.51 21.82
N ARG A 305 14.21 -4.95 22.83
CA ARG A 305 12.79 -5.13 23.06
C ARG A 305 12.08 -3.79 23.03
N ASP A 306 10.86 -3.78 22.51
CA ASP A 306 10.01 -2.60 22.45
C ASP A 306 8.77 -2.81 23.32
N GLY A 307 8.49 -1.84 24.20
CA GLY A 307 7.35 -1.84 25.11
C GLY A 307 6.21 -0.92 24.67
N SER A 308 6.30 -0.33 23.48
CA SER A 308 5.35 0.66 22.94
C SER A 308 3.91 0.15 22.76
N GLY A 309 3.64 -1.15 22.97
CA GLY A 309 2.32 -1.78 22.88
C GLY A 309 1.83 -2.48 24.16
N GLY A 310 2.43 -2.26 25.33
CA GLY A 310 2.01 -2.89 26.60
C GLY A 310 2.58 -4.30 26.84
N THR A 311 3.15 -4.94 25.82
CA THR A 311 3.93 -6.19 25.92
C THR A 311 5.39 -5.94 25.52
N ASP A 312 6.33 -6.54 26.27
CA ASP A 312 7.78 -6.47 26.05
C ASP A 312 8.20 -7.36 24.87
N SER A 313 7.96 -6.86 23.65
CA SER A 313 8.11 -7.62 22.42
C SER A 313 9.55 -7.60 21.90
N LEU A 314 10.08 -8.75 21.49
CA LEU A 314 11.40 -8.85 20.88
C LEU A 314 11.37 -8.23 19.46
N VAL A 315 12.14 -7.18 19.23
CA VAL A 315 12.14 -6.43 17.96
C VAL A 315 13.47 -6.46 17.21
N ALA A 316 14.57 -6.76 17.91
CA ALA A 316 15.84 -7.08 17.26
C ALA A 316 16.67 -8.08 18.06
N LYS A 317 17.50 -8.85 17.36
CA LYS A 317 18.45 -9.80 17.91
C LYS A 317 19.78 -9.69 17.19
N VAL A 318 20.86 -9.62 17.95
CA VAL A 318 22.23 -9.57 17.45
C VAL A 318 22.99 -10.78 18.00
N THR A 319 23.48 -11.65 17.13
CA THR A 319 24.23 -12.85 17.50
C THR A 319 25.66 -12.72 17.01
N LEU A 320 26.62 -12.76 17.93
CA LEU A 320 28.06 -12.74 17.65
C LEU A 320 28.61 -14.15 17.85
N THR A 321 29.18 -14.75 16.81
CA THR A 321 30.00 -15.95 16.89
C THR A 321 31.49 -15.57 16.89
N SER A 322 32.41 -16.53 16.87
CA SER A 322 33.84 -16.21 16.79
C SER A 322 34.24 -15.51 15.50
N SER A 323 33.47 -15.68 14.42
CA SER A 323 33.79 -15.22 13.07
C SER A 323 32.69 -14.42 12.38
N GLN A 324 31.44 -14.50 12.86
CA GLN A 324 30.29 -13.84 12.24
C GLN A 324 29.48 -13.00 13.22
N LEU A 325 28.79 -12.00 12.67
CA LEU A 325 27.76 -11.22 13.35
C LEU A 325 26.48 -11.29 12.52
N ILE A 326 25.39 -11.76 13.14
CA ILE A 326 24.06 -11.87 12.54
C ILE A 326 23.15 -10.87 13.24
N VAL A 327 22.47 -10.03 12.47
CA VAL A 327 21.46 -9.08 12.97
C VAL A 327 20.11 -9.47 12.39
N GLU A 328 19.10 -9.65 13.24
CA GLU A 328 17.73 -9.99 12.88
C GLU A 328 16.78 -8.92 13.46
N CYS A 329 15.91 -8.32 12.65
CA CYS A 329 15.01 -7.21 13.03
C CYS A 329 13.58 -7.43 12.51
N ASP A 330 12.61 -6.82 13.21
CA ASP A 330 11.19 -6.80 12.84
C ASP A 330 10.86 -5.88 11.65
N SER A 331 11.80 -5.04 11.22
CA SER A 331 11.61 -4.07 10.15
C SER A 331 12.94 -3.64 9.49
N PRO A 332 12.92 -3.27 8.19
CA PRO A 332 14.07 -2.71 7.48
C PRO A 332 14.61 -1.44 8.14
N ALA A 333 13.72 -0.53 8.56
CA ALA A 333 14.11 0.72 9.21
C ALA A 333 14.93 0.47 10.50
N ARG A 334 14.56 -0.54 11.28
CA ARG A 334 15.31 -0.91 12.49
C ARG A 334 16.65 -1.56 12.14
N LEU A 335 16.67 -2.43 11.12
CA LEU A 335 17.92 -3.02 10.65
C LEU A 335 18.90 -1.92 10.20
N ASP A 336 18.46 -0.94 9.40
CA ASP A 336 19.31 0.16 8.95
C ASP A 336 19.82 1.02 10.12
N GLN A 337 18.99 1.30 11.12
CA GLN A 337 19.46 1.98 12.34
C GLN A 337 20.58 1.21 13.05
N ILE A 338 20.42 -0.10 13.21
CA ILE A 338 21.46 -0.95 13.83
C ILE A 338 22.70 -1.00 12.94
N LYS A 339 22.56 -1.13 11.62
CA LYS A 339 23.69 -1.10 10.66
C LYS A 339 24.49 0.19 10.78
N HIS A 340 23.81 1.33 10.86
CA HIS A 340 24.48 2.62 11.07
C HIS A 340 25.24 2.66 12.39
N ARG A 341 24.65 2.15 13.48
CA ARG A 341 25.35 2.06 14.77
C ARG A 341 26.57 1.15 14.71
N LEU A 342 26.43 -0.04 14.12
CA LEU A 342 27.52 -0.98 13.94
C LEU A 342 28.65 -0.36 13.10
N ALA A 343 28.32 0.34 12.02
CA ALA A 343 29.30 1.04 11.19
C ALA A 343 30.01 2.17 11.96
N SER A 344 29.28 2.94 12.78
CA SER A 344 29.87 4.00 13.62
C SER A 344 30.79 3.44 14.72
N SER A 345 30.44 2.30 15.33
CA SER A 345 31.21 1.72 16.44
C SER A 345 32.38 0.86 15.99
N PHE A 346 32.22 0.10 14.90
CA PHE A 346 33.17 -0.93 14.48
C PHE A 346 33.87 -0.64 13.14
N GLY A 347 33.38 0.34 12.37
CA GLY A 347 34.00 0.77 11.12
C GLY A 347 34.33 -0.39 10.17
N PHE A 348 35.59 -0.45 9.73
CA PHE A 348 36.09 -1.45 8.78
C PHE A 348 36.35 -2.84 9.38
N SER A 349 36.19 -3.03 10.70
CA SER A 349 36.37 -4.36 11.32
C SER A 349 35.20 -5.30 11.02
N LEU A 350 34.08 -4.78 10.51
CA LEU A 350 32.95 -5.53 9.96
C LEU A 350 33.00 -5.63 8.44
N HIS A 351 32.85 -6.85 7.93
CA HIS A 351 32.75 -7.11 6.49
C HIS A 351 31.33 -7.57 6.16
N PHE A 352 30.58 -6.74 5.45
CA PHE A 352 29.22 -7.07 5.03
C PHE A 352 29.21 -8.24 4.05
N ARG A 353 28.37 -9.25 4.32
CA ARG A 353 28.22 -10.44 3.46
C ARG A 353 26.87 -10.52 2.76
N GLY A 354 25.85 -9.86 3.30
CA GLY A 354 24.55 -9.79 2.65
C GLY A 354 23.44 -9.42 3.62
N GLU A 355 22.28 -9.10 3.05
CA GLU A 355 21.05 -8.90 3.79
C GLU A 355 19.82 -9.38 3.02
N THR A 356 18.75 -9.63 3.76
CA THR A 356 17.40 -9.77 3.23
C THR A 356 16.47 -8.82 3.98
N LEU A 357 15.69 -8.05 3.23
CA LEU A 357 14.69 -7.11 3.73
C LEU A 357 13.27 -7.53 3.34
N VAL A 358 13.15 -8.63 2.59
CA VAL A 358 11.90 -9.04 1.97
C VAL A 358 11.26 -10.09 2.86
N PRO A 359 10.10 -9.81 3.47
CA PRO A 359 9.35 -10.82 4.21
C PRO A 359 8.80 -11.90 3.25
N PRO A 360 8.34 -13.05 3.76
CA PRO A 360 7.76 -14.10 2.92
C PRO A 360 6.59 -13.54 2.09
N ALA A 361 6.60 -13.83 0.78
CA ALA A 361 5.57 -13.35 -0.13
C ALA A 361 4.23 -14.00 0.22
N ARG A 362 3.21 -13.17 0.47
CA ARG A 362 1.84 -13.63 0.71
C ARG A 362 0.88 -12.84 -0.14
N GLN A 363 -0.09 -13.54 -0.73
CA GLN A 363 -1.25 -12.89 -1.32
C GLN A 363 -2.20 -12.54 -0.17
N LEU A 364 -2.26 -11.26 0.18
CA LEU A 364 -3.31 -10.76 1.05
C LEU A 364 -4.60 -10.68 0.24
N SER A 365 -5.69 -11.15 0.83
CA SER A 365 -7.02 -10.91 0.27
C SER A 365 -7.34 -9.41 0.37
N ILE A 366 -8.21 -8.95 -0.52
CA ILE A 366 -8.71 -7.57 -0.48
C ILE A 366 -9.34 -7.31 0.90
N ALA A 367 -10.11 -8.26 1.44
CA ALA A 367 -10.71 -8.13 2.78
C ALA A 367 -9.69 -7.88 3.91
N GLU A 368 -8.49 -8.49 3.86
CA GLU A 368 -7.43 -8.29 4.87
C GLU A 368 -6.72 -6.95 4.73
N LEU A 369 -6.49 -6.48 3.49
CA LEU A 369 -5.98 -5.13 3.21
C LEU A 369 -6.98 -4.04 3.61
N MET A 370 -8.27 -4.43 3.69
CA MET A 370 -9.41 -3.58 4.01
C MET A 370 -9.80 -3.60 5.51
N SER A 371 -8.93 -4.12 6.40
CA SER A 371 -9.14 -4.15 7.86
C SER A 371 -8.62 -2.89 8.58
N ASP A 372 -9.41 -2.34 9.52
CA ASP A 372 -9.07 -1.16 10.35
C ASP A 372 -7.77 -1.29 11.15
N GLU A 373 -7.38 -2.53 11.45
CA GLU A 373 -6.08 -2.85 12.03
C GLU A 373 -5.17 -3.44 10.96
N PRO A 374 -3.88 -3.04 10.91
CA PRO A 374 -2.93 -3.67 9.99
C PRO A 374 -2.95 -5.18 10.23
N PRO A 375 -3.27 -5.99 9.22
CA PRO A 375 -3.50 -7.41 9.43
C PRO A 375 -2.23 -8.03 10.03
N PRO A 376 -2.31 -8.67 11.21
CA PRO A 376 -1.18 -9.40 11.75
C PRO A 376 -0.96 -10.64 10.87
N LEU A 377 0.09 -10.61 10.07
CA LEU A 377 0.41 -11.70 9.17
C LEU A 377 1.27 -12.71 9.92
N VAL A 378 0.66 -13.82 10.31
CA VAL A 378 1.36 -14.93 10.98
C VAL A 378 2.19 -15.69 9.96
N VAL A 379 3.51 -15.69 10.15
CA VAL A 379 4.49 -16.42 9.32
C VAL A 379 4.64 -17.84 9.85
N THR A 380 4.50 -18.81 8.95
CA THR A 380 4.65 -20.23 9.26
C THR A 380 6.13 -20.63 9.36
N PRO A 381 6.45 -21.72 10.08
CA PRO A 381 7.83 -22.23 10.17
C PRO A 381 8.46 -22.59 8.80
N GLU A 382 7.64 -23.01 7.83
CA GLU A 382 8.10 -23.36 6.47
C GLU A 382 8.38 -22.11 5.62
N GLU A 383 7.56 -21.06 5.75
CA GLU A 383 7.83 -19.76 5.12
C GLU A 383 9.11 -19.12 5.68
N ASP A 384 9.33 -19.22 7.00
CA ASP A 384 10.56 -18.76 7.65
C ASP A 384 11.78 -19.55 7.16
N HIS A 385 11.67 -20.88 7.14
CA HIS A 385 12.74 -21.73 6.64
C HIS A 385 13.10 -21.42 5.18
N THR A 386 12.11 -21.18 4.33
CA THR A 386 12.31 -20.80 2.92
C THR A 386 13.04 -19.48 2.79
N LEU A 387 12.64 -18.45 3.57
CA LEU A 387 13.29 -17.14 3.59
C LEU A 387 14.76 -17.26 4.02
N LEU A 388 15.01 -17.97 5.13
CA LEU A 388 16.37 -18.15 5.63
C LEU A 388 17.23 -18.96 4.67
N ASN A 389 16.67 -20.01 4.06
CA ASN A 389 17.37 -20.84 3.11
C ASN A 389 17.85 -20.03 1.90
N GLN A 390 16.94 -19.26 1.28
CA GLN A 390 17.28 -18.41 0.12
C GLN A 390 18.37 -17.38 0.45
N PHE A 391 18.26 -16.74 1.62
CA PHE A 391 19.25 -15.76 2.07
C PHE A 391 20.61 -16.39 2.34
N LEU A 392 20.65 -17.43 3.18
CA LEU A 392 21.88 -18.09 3.62
C LEU A 392 22.57 -18.83 2.49
N GLU A 393 21.81 -19.45 1.58
CA GLU A 393 22.37 -20.08 0.38
C GLU A 393 23.15 -19.07 -0.45
N LYS A 394 22.55 -17.91 -0.75
CA LYS A 394 23.23 -16.86 -1.49
C LYS A 394 24.47 -16.37 -0.73
N ALA A 395 24.32 -16.01 0.55
CA ALA A 395 25.39 -15.46 1.36
C ALA A 395 26.59 -16.43 1.51
N TYR A 396 26.33 -17.72 1.73
CA TYR A 396 27.37 -18.70 1.97
C TYR A 396 28.02 -19.25 0.69
N LEU A 397 27.28 -19.34 -0.42
CA LEU A 397 27.89 -19.66 -1.70
C LEU A 397 28.82 -18.53 -2.15
N GLU A 398 28.40 -17.27 -2.00
CA GLU A 398 29.29 -16.11 -2.27
C GLU A 398 30.48 -16.07 -1.30
N TRP A 399 30.29 -16.39 -0.02
CA TRP A 399 31.37 -16.49 0.96
C TRP A 399 32.50 -17.44 0.52
N SER A 400 32.15 -18.56 -0.15
CA SER A 400 33.13 -19.57 -0.59
C SER A 400 34.18 -19.04 -1.58
N ASP A 401 33.85 -17.96 -2.30
CA ASP A 401 34.68 -17.33 -3.32
C ASP A 401 35.20 -15.94 -2.89
N GLN A 402 34.92 -15.51 -1.66
CA GLN A 402 35.41 -14.24 -1.13
C GLN A 402 36.58 -14.45 -0.15
N PRO A 403 37.58 -13.54 -0.14
CA PRO A 403 38.64 -13.54 0.87
C PRO A 403 38.08 -13.53 2.30
N HIS A 404 38.68 -14.33 3.18
CA HIS A 404 38.31 -14.39 4.59
C HIS A 404 39.52 -14.13 5.49
N LEU A 405 39.42 -13.19 6.42
CA LEU A 405 40.53 -12.80 7.29
C LEU A 405 41.01 -13.95 8.19
N ALA A 406 40.08 -14.76 8.74
CA ALA A 406 40.47 -15.94 9.51
C ALA A 406 41.23 -16.99 8.67
N LEU A 407 41.11 -16.94 7.33
CA LEU A 407 41.85 -17.81 6.41
C LEU A 407 43.11 -17.12 5.84
N GLY A 408 43.53 -16.01 6.44
CA GLY A 408 44.70 -15.24 6.00
C GLY A 408 44.48 -14.50 4.69
N GLY A 409 43.24 -14.09 4.40
CA GLY A 409 42.87 -13.42 3.14
C GLY A 409 42.70 -14.36 1.95
N HIS A 410 42.81 -15.68 2.15
CA HIS A 410 42.45 -16.65 1.12
C HIS A 410 40.94 -16.87 1.05
N THR A 411 40.45 -17.27 -0.12
CA THR A 411 39.08 -17.76 -0.26
C THR A 411 38.95 -19.14 0.40
N PRO A 412 37.78 -19.48 0.96
CA PRO A 412 37.52 -20.82 1.50
C PRO A 412 37.84 -21.95 0.53
N ARG A 413 37.47 -21.80 -0.75
CA ARG A 413 37.80 -22.77 -1.82
C ARG A 413 39.31 -23.01 -1.95
N HIS A 414 40.10 -21.93 -1.95
CA HIS A 414 41.55 -22.05 -2.07
C HIS A 414 42.18 -22.58 -0.77
N ALA A 415 41.69 -22.15 0.39
CA ALA A 415 42.18 -22.61 1.68
C ALA A 415 41.92 -24.11 1.91
N ALA A 416 40.78 -24.64 1.44
CA ALA A 416 40.41 -26.05 1.56
C ALA A 416 41.30 -27.00 0.76
N ALA A 417 41.97 -26.50 -0.29
CA ALA A 417 42.94 -27.27 -1.09
C ALA A 417 44.27 -27.50 -0.36
N SER A 418 44.57 -26.72 0.69
CA SER A 418 45.78 -26.89 1.50
C SER A 418 45.49 -27.74 2.73
N ALA A 419 46.24 -28.84 2.92
CA ALA A 419 46.10 -29.72 4.08
C ALA A 419 46.18 -28.98 5.43
N ALA A 420 46.99 -27.92 5.52
CA ALA A 420 47.17 -27.13 6.74
C ALA A 420 45.96 -26.23 7.07
N ARG A 421 45.16 -25.83 6.08
CA ARG A 421 44.03 -24.90 6.26
C ARG A 421 42.66 -25.55 6.05
N ARG A 422 42.61 -26.74 5.45
CA ARG A 422 41.40 -27.57 5.27
C ARG A 422 40.62 -27.76 6.56
N GLY A 423 41.31 -28.08 7.66
CA GLY A 423 40.67 -28.22 8.98
C GLY A 423 40.06 -26.91 9.50
N LYS A 424 40.69 -25.76 9.20
CA LYS A 424 40.18 -24.44 9.60
C LYS A 424 38.92 -24.05 8.83
N VAL A 425 38.86 -24.37 7.53
CA VAL A 425 37.63 -24.17 6.72
C VAL A 425 36.50 -25.05 7.25
N GLY A 426 36.78 -26.33 7.57
CA GLY A 426 35.80 -27.21 8.20
C GLY A 426 35.26 -26.68 9.52
N ALA A 427 36.15 -26.25 10.42
CA ALA A 427 35.75 -25.68 11.72
C ALA A 427 34.88 -24.41 11.59
N LEU A 428 35.16 -23.54 10.61
CA LEU A 428 34.32 -22.37 10.33
C LEU A 428 32.92 -22.79 9.88
N ILE A 429 32.81 -23.76 8.96
CA ILE A 429 31.52 -24.26 8.50
C ILE A 429 30.75 -24.95 9.63
N ASP A 430 31.43 -25.71 10.48
CA ASP A 430 30.80 -26.38 11.62
C ASP A 430 30.30 -25.36 12.66
N GLU A 431 31.02 -24.26 12.88
CA GLU A 431 30.56 -23.14 13.72
C GLU A 431 29.33 -22.44 13.11
N MET A 432 29.35 -22.16 11.80
CA MET A 432 28.20 -21.60 11.09
C MET A 432 26.98 -22.51 11.25
N ALA A 433 27.16 -23.82 11.07
CA ALA A 433 26.12 -24.82 11.23
C ALA A 433 25.58 -24.90 12.66
N GLN A 434 26.43 -24.71 13.67
CA GLN A 434 26.05 -24.72 15.08
C GLN A 434 25.20 -23.49 15.46
N HIS A 435 25.50 -22.33 14.87
CA HIS A 435 24.87 -21.05 15.17
C HIS A 435 23.89 -20.55 14.10
N ASP A 436 23.48 -21.45 13.21
CA ASP A 436 22.47 -21.19 12.18
C ASP A 436 21.17 -20.62 12.80
N PRO A 437 20.64 -19.49 12.29
CA PRO A 437 19.44 -18.86 12.84
C PRO A 437 18.18 -19.73 12.72
N GLY A 438 18.10 -20.58 11.70
CA GLY A 438 17.02 -21.55 11.48
C GLY A 438 16.91 -22.58 12.60
N ARG A 439 18.02 -23.01 13.22
CA ARG A 439 17.96 -23.96 14.35
C ARG A 439 17.13 -23.41 15.52
N ARG A 440 17.24 -22.10 15.79
CA ARG A 440 16.46 -21.45 16.85
C ARG A 440 15.04 -21.11 16.41
N ARG A 441 14.84 -20.80 15.13
CA ARG A 441 13.57 -20.33 14.58
C ARG A 441 12.61 -21.45 14.19
N CYS A 442 13.13 -22.48 13.52
CA CYS A 442 12.36 -23.57 12.93
C CYS A 442 12.77 -24.96 13.48
N GLY A 443 13.74 -25.04 14.40
CA GLY A 443 14.22 -26.30 14.99
C GLY A 443 15.18 -27.11 14.08
N ARG A 444 15.45 -26.63 12.86
CA ARG A 444 16.37 -27.23 11.88
C ARG A 444 17.23 -26.16 11.21
N PRO A 445 18.43 -26.48 10.68
CA PRO A 445 19.23 -25.51 9.93
C PRO A 445 18.44 -24.85 8.80
N GLY A 446 18.60 -23.53 8.65
CA GLY A 446 18.07 -22.78 7.51
C GLY A 446 18.80 -23.13 6.22
N PHE A 447 20.08 -23.50 6.32
CA PHE A 447 20.91 -23.88 5.19
C PHE A 447 21.49 -25.30 5.31
N ASP A 448 21.65 -25.97 4.16
CA ASP A 448 22.33 -27.27 4.07
C ASP A 448 23.85 -27.07 4.02
N TYR A 449 24.50 -27.26 5.16
CA TYR A 449 25.95 -27.08 5.29
C TYR A 449 26.77 -28.15 4.57
N ASN A 450 26.23 -29.34 4.29
CA ASN A 450 26.93 -30.32 3.45
C ASN A 450 27.07 -29.80 2.01
N ARG A 451 26.08 -29.06 1.52
CA ARG A 451 26.15 -28.37 0.23
C ARG A 451 27.30 -27.36 0.18
N LEU A 452 27.53 -26.58 1.24
CA LEU A 452 28.69 -25.67 1.32
C LEU A 452 30.01 -26.43 1.43
N ARG A 453 30.07 -27.50 2.22
CA ARG A 453 31.26 -28.36 2.34
C ARG A 453 31.67 -28.93 0.99
N ALA A 454 30.73 -29.53 0.27
CA ALA A 454 30.95 -30.02 -1.09
C ALA A 454 31.42 -28.89 -2.02
N HIS A 455 30.80 -27.71 -1.91
CA HIS A 455 31.15 -26.56 -2.74
C HIS A 455 32.58 -26.05 -2.54
N VAL A 456 33.14 -26.14 -1.32
CA VAL A 456 34.55 -25.81 -1.04
C VAL A 456 35.50 -27.00 -1.18
N GLY A 457 35.00 -28.19 -1.52
CA GLY A 457 35.80 -29.41 -1.71
C GLY A 457 36.12 -30.17 -0.41
N LEU A 458 35.32 -29.99 0.64
CA LEU A 458 35.37 -30.76 1.90
C LEU A 458 34.43 -31.97 1.83
N ASP A 459 34.76 -33.00 2.61
CA ASP A 459 33.93 -34.20 2.75
C ASP A 459 32.65 -33.90 3.53
N GLU A 460 31.53 -34.48 3.10
CA GLU A 460 30.23 -34.38 3.75
C GLU A 460 30.27 -35.04 5.14
N LEU A 461 29.48 -34.50 6.07
CA LEU A 461 29.27 -35.09 7.39
C LEU A 461 27.96 -35.88 7.39
N PRO A 462 27.87 -37.00 8.14
CA PRO A 462 26.61 -37.71 8.33
C PRO A 462 25.59 -36.81 9.04
N GLU A 463 24.33 -36.90 8.61
CA GLU A 463 23.19 -36.09 9.11
C GLU A 463 22.89 -36.29 10.60
#